data_AF-A0A7K7P3F7-F1
#
_entry.id   AF-A0A7K7P3F7-F1
#
_cell.length_a   1.000
_cell.length_b   1.000
_cell.length_c   1.000
_cell.angle_alpha   90.00
_cell.angle_beta   90.00
_cell.angle_gamma   90.00
#
_symmetry.space_group_name_H-M   'P 1'
#
loop_
_entity.id
_entity.type
_entity.pdbx_description
1 polymer ?
#
loop_
_entity_poly.entity_id
_entity_poly.type
_entity_poly.pdbx_seq_one_letter_code
_entity_poly.pdbx_strand_id
1 'polypeptide(L)'
;RLKGDQNQVTGWVLRLFLWTTQICVCALTLPPSDVLVCPLRPVERFRDLCPEEVADLFLTAQRVGNVVEKHFCGTSLTFSIQDGPEAGQTVKHVHVHVLPRRAGDFSRNDDVYEEVR
;
A
#
# COMPACT_ATOMS: atom_id res chain seq x y z
N ARG A 1 -7.34 28.09 -6.88
CA ARG A 1 -8.68 27.69 -6.38
C ARG A 1 -9.12 26.43 -7.13
N LEU A 2 -8.72 25.25 -6.65
CA LEU A 2 -9.38 23.96 -6.89
C LEU A 2 -9.18 23.17 -5.60
N LYS A 3 -10.06 23.40 -4.62
CA LYS A 3 -10.20 22.50 -3.48
C LYS A 3 -10.88 21.25 -4.04
N GLY A 4 -10.09 20.26 -4.41
CA GLY A 4 -10.59 18.93 -4.75
C GLY A 4 -11.28 18.35 -3.52
N ASP A 5 -12.52 17.94 -3.71
CA ASP A 5 -13.40 17.47 -2.65
C ASP A 5 -12.85 16.17 -2.02
N GLN A 6 -12.32 16.27 -0.79
CA GLN A 6 -11.81 15.12 -0.03
C GLN A 6 -12.88 14.04 0.20
N ASN A 7 -14.18 14.37 0.04
CA ASN A 7 -15.28 13.42 0.17
C ASN A 7 -15.48 12.49 -1.03
N GLN A 8 -14.85 12.73 -2.19
CA GLN A 8 -14.87 11.74 -3.29
C GLN A 8 -13.78 10.67 -3.16
N VAL A 9 -12.69 10.95 -2.44
CA VAL A 9 -11.58 10.01 -2.22
C VAL A 9 -12.00 8.84 -1.33
N THR A 10 -12.93 9.08 -0.40
CA THR A 10 -13.44 8.07 0.54
C THR A 10 -14.40 7.06 -0.10
N GLY A 11 -15.05 7.39 -1.22
CA GLY A 11 -16.08 6.51 -1.82
C GLY A 11 -15.57 5.44 -2.79
N TRP A 12 -14.42 5.67 -3.43
CA TRP A 12 -13.89 4.78 -4.49
C TRP A 12 -12.81 3.84 -3.99
N VAL A 13 -11.98 4.26 -3.03
CA VAL A 13 -10.91 3.41 -2.48
C VAL A 13 -11.44 2.46 -1.39
N LEU A 14 -12.61 2.75 -0.80
CA LEU A 14 -13.34 1.82 0.10
C LEU A 14 -14.13 0.73 -0.62
N ARG A 15 -14.12 0.65 -1.96
CA ARG A 15 -14.65 -0.53 -2.67
C ARG A 15 -13.60 -1.62 -2.70
N LEU A 16 -13.39 -2.15 -1.50
CA LEU A 16 -12.89 -3.47 -1.13
C LEU A 16 -12.96 -4.44 -2.32
N PHE A 17 -11.80 -4.79 -2.89
CA PHE A 17 -11.66 -5.92 -3.82
C PHE A 17 -11.82 -7.22 -3.02
N LEU A 18 -13.03 -7.47 -2.48
CA LEU A 18 -13.36 -8.68 -1.71
C LEU A 18 -13.60 -9.92 -2.58
N TRP A 19 -13.56 -9.77 -3.89
CA TRP A 19 -14.41 -10.64 -4.70
C TRP A 19 -13.89 -12.07 -4.84
N THR A 20 -12.62 -12.38 -4.50
CA THR A 20 -12.08 -13.74 -4.65
C THR A 20 -10.91 -14.15 -3.72
N THR A 21 -10.44 -13.33 -2.78
CA THR A 21 -9.11 -13.52 -2.16
C THR A 21 -9.10 -13.49 -0.62
N GLN A 22 -8.07 -14.08 0.00
CA GLN A 22 -7.87 -14.08 1.45
C GLN A 22 -7.18 -12.78 1.93
N ILE A 23 -7.37 -11.65 1.24
CA ILE A 23 -6.61 -10.40 1.42
C ILE A 23 -7.55 -9.22 1.69
N CYS A 24 -7.12 -8.30 2.57
CA CYS A 24 -7.70 -6.98 2.81
C CYS A 24 -6.86 -5.90 2.15
N VAL A 25 -7.51 -4.91 1.53
CA VAL A 25 -6.85 -3.66 1.09
C VAL A 25 -7.33 -2.55 2.01
N CYS A 26 -6.41 -1.92 2.72
CA CYS A 26 -6.69 -0.76 3.55
C CYS A 26 -6.00 0.45 2.91
N ALA A 27 -6.79 1.41 2.45
CA ALA A 27 -6.27 2.69 2.01
C ALA A 27 -6.59 3.73 3.07
N LEU A 28 -5.56 4.23 3.74
CA LEU A 28 -5.48 5.58 4.31
C LEU A 28 -4.16 5.67 5.08
N THR A 29 -3.13 6.21 4.45
CA THR A 29 -2.25 7.12 5.18
C THR A 29 -2.37 8.50 4.54
N LEU A 30 -2.12 9.52 5.34
CA LEU A 30 -2.26 10.92 4.97
C LEU A 30 -1.33 11.27 3.79
N PRO A 31 -1.49 12.45 3.16
CA PRO A 31 -0.67 12.81 2.00
C PRO A 31 0.83 12.65 2.28
N PRO A 32 1.55 11.93 1.39
CA PRO A 32 1.17 11.45 0.07
C PRO A 32 0.73 9.98 0.07
N SER A 33 -0.57 9.74 0.29
CA SER A 33 -1.41 8.73 -0.37
C SER A 33 -0.74 7.39 -0.70
N ASP A 34 -0.28 6.67 0.33
CA ASP A 34 0.05 5.26 0.18
C ASP A 34 -1.19 4.37 0.37
N VAL A 35 -1.11 3.14 -0.13
CA VAL A 35 -2.11 2.11 0.08
C VAL A 35 -1.45 0.89 0.71
N LEU A 36 -2.11 0.27 1.68
CA LEU A 36 -1.66 -0.95 2.31
C LEU A 36 -2.42 -2.16 1.76
N VAL A 37 -1.68 -3.19 1.37
CA VAL A 37 -2.24 -4.51 1.04
C VAL A 37 -1.80 -5.49 2.11
N CYS A 38 -2.75 -6.15 2.77
CA CYS A 38 -2.47 -7.01 3.93
C CYS A 38 -3.32 -8.29 3.88
N PRO A 39 -2.81 -9.44 4.37
CA PRO A 39 -3.61 -10.65 4.43
C PRO A 39 -4.76 -10.51 5.43
N LEU A 40 -5.89 -11.18 5.18
CA LEU A 40 -7.02 -11.24 6.13
C LEU A 40 -6.61 -11.90 7.43
N ARG A 41 -5.77 -12.93 7.35
CA ARG A 41 -5.21 -13.56 8.53
C ARG A 41 -4.23 -12.56 9.18
N PRO A 42 -4.38 -12.24 10.48
CA PRO A 42 -3.45 -11.37 11.17
C PRO A 42 -2.15 -12.12 11.44
N VAL A 43 -1.15 -11.88 10.59
CA VAL A 43 0.17 -12.51 10.65
C VAL A 43 1.21 -11.43 10.93
N GLU A 44 2.03 -11.56 11.96
CA GLU A 44 3.00 -10.51 12.34
C GLU A 44 4.19 -10.45 11.37
N ARG A 45 4.72 -11.61 10.95
CA ARG A 45 5.96 -11.70 10.16
C ARG A 45 5.72 -12.34 8.80
N PHE A 46 6.44 -11.87 7.79
CA PHE A 46 6.31 -12.36 6.41
C PHE A 46 6.60 -13.86 6.29
N ARG A 47 7.56 -14.36 7.08
CA ARG A 47 7.92 -15.80 7.15
C ARG A 47 6.79 -16.71 7.63
N ASP A 48 5.77 -16.16 8.30
CA ASP A 48 4.67 -16.91 8.90
C ASP A 48 3.45 -16.99 7.95
N LEU A 49 3.57 -16.46 6.72
CA LEU A 49 2.60 -16.62 5.64
C LEU A 49 2.76 -17.98 4.95
N CYS A 50 1.66 -18.58 4.52
CA CYS A 50 1.72 -19.75 3.66
C CYS A 50 2.02 -19.33 2.20
N PRO A 51 2.51 -20.24 1.35
CA PRO A 51 2.84 -19.92 -0.04
C PRO A 51 1.66 -19.34 -0.83
N GLU A 52 0.44 -19.77 -0.55
CA GLU A 52 -0.79 -19.28 -1.17
C GLU A 52 -1.06 -17.82 -0.79
N GLU A 53 -0.89 -17.48 0.49
CA GLU A 53 -1.03 -16.10 0.97
C GLU A 53 0.06 -15.19 0.40
N VAL A 54 1.29 -15.67 0.27
CA VAL A 54 2.38 -14.89 -0.37
C VAL A 54 2.03 -14.58 -1.81
N ALA A 55 1.59 -15.58 -2.58
CA ALA A 55 1.18 -15.40 -3.96
C ALA A 55 0.00 -14.42 -4.08
N ASP A 56 -1.03 -14.60 -3.26
CA ASP A 56 -2.23 -13.76 -3.28
C ASP A 56 -1.93 -12.32 -2.87
N LEU A 57 -1.07 -12.12 -1.85
CA LEU A 57 -0.63 -10.81 -1.38
C LEU A 57 0.06 -10.01 -2.50
N PHE A 58 1.03 -10.61 -3.19
CA PHE A 58 1.77 -9.90 -4.25
C PHE A 58 1.00 -9.75 -5.56
N LEU A 59 0.14 -10.72 -5.93
CA LEU A 59 -0.78 -10.56 -7.06
C LEU A 59 -1.78 -9.42 -6.80
N THR A 60 -2.27 -9.30 -5.57
CA THR A 60 -3.14 -8.20 -5.17
C THR A 60 -2.38 -6.87 -5.17
N ALA A 61 -1.17 -6.83 -4.60
CA ALA A 61 -0.33 -5.63 -4.60
C ALA A 61 -0.04 -5.13 -6.03
N GLN A 62 0.26 -6.03 -6.98
CA GLN A 62 0.45 -5.68 -8.39
C GLN A 62 -0.81 -5.03 -9.00
N ARG A 63 -1.98 -5.61 -8.77
CA ARG A 63 -3.26 -5.08 -9.28
C ARG A 63 -3.58 -3.71 -8.68
N VAL A 64 -3.42 -3.58 -7.36
CA VAL A 64 -3.62 -2.31 -6.64
C VAL A 64 -2.65 -1.25 -7.15
N GLY A 65 -1.36 -1.60 -7.30
CA GLY A 65 -0.33 -0.69 -7.82
C GLY A 65 -0.71 -0.07 -9.16
N ASN A 66 -1.18 -0.88 -10.12
CA ASN A 66 -1.63 -0.37 -11.42
C ASN A 66 -2.77 0.66 -11.31
N VAL A 67 -3.70 0.44 -10.39
CA VAL A 67 -4.82 1.36 -10.17
C VAL A 67 -4.34 2.64 -9.47
N VAL A 68 -3.53 2.49 -8.43
CA VAL A 68 -2.98 3.58 -7.61
C VAL A 68 -2.07 4.49 -8.43
N GLU A 69 -1.13 3.94 -9.20
CA GLU A 69 -0.26 4.71 -10.09
C GLU A 69 -1.07 5.59 -11.05
N LYS A 70 -2.05 5.00 -11.73
CA LYS A 70 -2.92 5.72 -12.66
C LYS A 70 -3.77 6.78 -11.95
N HIS A 71 -4.37 6.44 -10.81
CA HIS A 71 -5.26 7.34 -10.08
C HIS A 71 -4.52 8.58 -9.56
N PHE A 72 -3.32 8.41 -9.02
CA PHE A 72 -2.51 9.50 -8.49
C PHE A 72 -1.59 10.16 -9.53
N CYS A 73 -1.71 9.79 -10.81
CA CYS A 73 -0.85 10.27 -11.90
C CYS A 73 0.65 10.06 -11.59
N GLY A 74 0.98 8.92 -11.01
CA GLY A 74 2.35 8.44 -10.88
C GLY A 74 2.91 7.97 -12.22
N THR A 75 4.22 7.84 -12.28
CA THR A 75 4.98 7.27 -13.40
C THR A 75 5.81 6.06 -12.98
N SER A 76 5.83 5.76 -11.68
CA SER A 76 6.51 4.62 -11.08
C SER A 76 5.81 4.24 -9.76
N LEU A 77 6.22 3.12 -9.16
CA LEU A 77 5.71 2.65 -7.87
C LEU A 77 6.87 2.26 -6.95
N THR A 78 6.69 2.48 -5.65
CA THR A 78 7.48 1.85 -4.59
C THR A 78 6.61 0.80 -3.91
N PHE A 79 7.09 -0.45 -3.89
CA PHE A 79 6.53 -1.52 -3.08
C PHE A 79 7.48 -1.80 -1.91
N SER A 80 6.98 -1.75 -0.68
CA SER A 80 7.80 -1.96 0.52
C SER A 80 7.11 -2.85 1.55
N ILE A 81 7.88 -3.69 2.23
CA ILE A 81 7.46 -4.46 3.41
C ILE A 81 8.47 -4.20 4.51
N GLN A 82 7.98 -3.82 5.68
CA GLN A 82 8.77 -3.70 6.89
C GLN A 82 8.50 -4.92 7.77
N ASP A 83 9.34 -5.96 7.63
CA ASP A 83 9.18 -7.23 8.34
C ASP A 83 9.94 -7.26 9.68
N GLY A 84 9.29 -6.76 10.74
CA GLY A 84 9.83 -6.70 12.10
C GLY A 84 10.21 -5.28 12.56
N PRO A 85 10.38 -5.06 13.89
CA PRO A 85 10.59 -3.73 14.45
C PRO A 85 11.82 -3.00 13.89
N GLU A 86 12.94 -3.71 13.72
CA GLU A 86 14.19 -3.15 13.20
C GLU A 86 14.11 -2.79 11.71
N ALA A 87 13.15 -3.36 10.99
CA ALA A 87 12.84 -3.00 9.61
C ALA A 87 11.87 -1.81 9.49
N GLY A 88 11.38 -1.27 10.62
CA GLY A 88 10.45 -0.15 10.66
C GLY A 88 9.02 -0.51 11.04
N GLN A 89 8.68 -1.79 11.25
CA GLN A 89 7.30 -2.23 11.45
C GLN A 89 6.66 -1.60 12.71
N THR A 90 5.62 -0.80 12.51
CA THR A 90 4.84 -0.17 13.59
C THR A 90 3.58 -0.97 13.97
N VAL A 91 2.91 -1.55 12.98
CA VAL A 91 1.75 -2.44 13.15
C VAL A 91 2.18 -3.90 13.01
N LYS A 92 1.88 -4.73 14.01
CA LYS A 92 2.21 -6.17 14.07
C LYS A 92 1.34 -7.05 13.16
N HIS A 93 1.25 -6.65 11.89
CA HIS A 93 0.54 -7.36 10.83
C HIS A 93 1.29 -7.09 9.53
N VAL A 94 1.61 -8.12 8.76
CA VAL A 94 2.28 -7.98 7.46
C VAL A 94 1.41 -7.12 6.55
N HIS A 95 2.02 -6.10 5.95
CA HIS A 95 1.40 -5.29 4.91
C HIS A 95 2.45 -4.85 3.90
N VAL A 96 2.02 -4.68 2.66
CA VAL A 96 2.80 -4.10 1.58
C VAL A 96 2.35 -2.66 1.42
N HIS A 97 3.28 -1.72 1.58
CA HIS A 97 3.08 -0.33 1.17
C HIS A 97 3.14 -0.28 -0.36
N VAL A 98 2.15 0.36 -0.96
CA VAL A 98 2.07 0.64 -2.39
C VAL A 98 2.00 2.15 -2.55
N LEU A 99 3.15 2.75 -2.87
CA LEU A 99 3.29 4.19 -2.97
C LEU A 99 3.48 4.61 -4.44
N PRO A 100 2.58 5.41 -5.03
CA PRO A 100 2.78 5.97 -6.37
C PRO A 100 3.90 7.02 -6.35
N ARG A 101 4.81 6.92 -7.31
CA ARG A 101 5.99 7.77 -7.44
C ARG A 101 5.93 8.60 -8.71
N ARG A 102 6.56 9.78 -8.70
CA ARG A 102 6.77 10.62 -9.89
C ARG A 102 8.09 11.37 -9.78
N ALA A 103 8.61 11.86 -10.90
CA ALA A 103 9.81 12.70 -10.86
C ALA A 103 9.62 13.92 -9.93
N GLY A 104 10.55 14.11 -9.00
CA GLY A 104 10.54 15.22 -8.04
C GLY A 104 9.54 15.11 -6.90
N ASP A 105 8.98 13.92 -6.64
CA ASP A 105 8.12 13.69 -5.46
C ASP A 105 8.86 13.83 -4.12
N PHE A 106 10.14 13.44 -4.08
CA PHE A 106 11.01 13.66 -2.94
C PHE A 106 12.26 14.44 -3.34
N SER A 107 12.80 15.22 -2.39
CA SER A 107 14.04 15.96 -2.58
C SER A 107 15.24 15.03 -2.72
N ARG A 108 15.26 13.95 -1.93
CA ARG A 108 16.18 12.82 -2.05
C ARG A 108 15.34 11.56 -2.16
N ASN A 109 15.69 10.66 -3.07
CA ASN A 109 14.88 9.46 -3.31
C ASN A 109 14.71 8.59 -2.06
N ASP A 110 15.71 8.55 -1.17
CA ASP A 110 15.69 7.75 0.05
C ASP A 110 14.83 8.38 1.17
N ASP A 111 14.34 9.61 1.00
CA ASP A 111 13.37 10.20 1.93
C ASP A 111 12.05 9.38 1.95
N VAL A 112 11.82 8.55 0.92
CA VAL A 112 10.70 7.61 0.85
C VAL A 112 10.60 6.68 2.06
N TYR A 113 11.72 6.33 2.71
CA TYR A 113 11.73 5.44 3.87
C TYR A 113 11.12 6.07 5.13
N GLU A 114 11.11 7.40 5.21
CA GLU A 114 10.42 8.11 6.29
C GLU A 114 8.92 8.20 6.02
N GLU A 115 8.50 8.16 4.75
CA GLU A 115 7.10 8.21 4.36
C GLU A 115 6.37 6.87 4.59
N VAL A 116 7.02 5.75 4.27
CA VAL A 116 6.40 4.42 4.37
C VAL A 116 6.51 3.79 5.78
N ARG A 117 6.59 4.61 6.82
CA ARG A 117 6.87 4.21 8.21
C ARG A 117 5.62 3.95 9.04
#